data_AF-A0A7S2QH05-F1
#
_entry.id   AF-A0A7S2QH05-F1
#
_cell.length_a   1.000
_cell.length_b   1.000
_cell.length_c   1.000
_cell.angle_alpha   90.00
_cell.angle_beta   90.00
_cell.angle_gamma   90.00
#
_symmetry.space_group_name_H-M   'P 1'
#
loop_
_entity.id
_entity.type
_entity.pdbx_description
1 polymer ?
#
loop_
_entity_poly.entity_id
_entity_poly.type
_entity_poly.pdbx_seq_one_letter_code
_entity_poly.pdbx_strand_id
1 'polypeptide(L)'
;IFSPKAPYEGKVVANSVHPQTLTQDTGDANWETCHVTFDHGGKVPYIEGQSIGVIAPGPDKKGETPAKIRLYSIASSAVGDDETSKTVSLCVKRVVELDGKFANREKGEDKPDKAGTGF
;
A
#
# COMPACT_ATOMS: atom_id res chain seq x y z
N ILE A 1 16.52 6.41 -8.04
CA ILE A 1 15.94 7.06 -9.24
C ILE A 1 15.11 8.27 -8.83
N PHE A 2 14.12 8.10 -7.94
CA PHE A 2 13.38 9.22 -7.35
C PHE A 2 13.73 9.41 -5.88
N SER A 3 13.47 10.60 -5.36
CA SER A 3 13.78 10.97 -3.97
C SER A 3 12.60 11.67 -3.31
N PRO A 4 12.56 11.78 -1.98
CA PRO A 4 11.49 12.50 -1.28
C PRO A 4 11.32 13.96 -1.75
N LYS A 5 12.40 14.59 -2.19
CA LYS A 5 12.43 15.98 -2.65
C LYS A 5 12.00 16.16 -4.11
N ALA A 6 12.04 15.08 -4.88
CA ALA A 6 11.66 15.04 -6.30
C ALA A 6 11.00 13.67 -6.57
N PRO A 7 9.76 13.47 -6.08
CA PRO A 7 9.05 12.22 -6.25
C PRO A 7 8.55 12.06 -7.69
N TYR A 8 8.25 10.82 -8.06
CA TYR A 8 7.52 10.54 -9.28
C TYR A 8 6.01 10.60 -9.03
N GLU A 9 5.28 11.31 -9.88
CA GLU A 9 3.81 11.35 -9.84
C GLU A 9 3.24 10.22 -10.71
N GLY A 10 2.94 9.09 -10.06
CA GLY A 10 2.22 7.98 -10.69
C GLY A 10 0.71 8.18 -10.64
N LYS A 11 -0.01 7.55 -11.58
CA LYS A 11 -1.47 7.58 -11.62
C LYS A 11 -2.04 6.27 -11.10
N VAL A 12 -2.98 6.34 -10.16
CA VAL A 12 -3.74 5.15 -9.75
C VAL A 12 -4.62 4.70 -10.92
N VAL A 13 -4.52 3.42 -11.28
CA VAL A 13 -5.28 2.80 -12.37
C VAL A 13 -5.99 1.56 -11.85
N ALA A 14 -7.08 1.17 -12.52
CA ALA A 14 -7.72 -0.10 -12.24
C ALA A 14 -6.79 -1.26 -12.64
N ASN A 15 -6.79 -2.30 -11.83
CA ASN A 15 -6.10 -3.55 -12.13
C ASN A 15 -7.08 -4.51 -12.82
N SER A 16 -6.68 -5.13 -13.93
CA SER A 16 -7.51 -6.08 -14.69
C SER A 16 -7.51 -7.50 -14.13
N VAL A 17 -6.54 -7.83 -13.28
CA VAL A 17 -6.31 -9.18 -12.73
C VAL A 17 -6.87 -9.31 -11.31
N HIS A 18 -6.65 -8.28 -10.48
CA HIS A 18 -7.04 -8.29 -9.06
C HIS A 18 -8.07 -7.19 -8.75
N PRO A 19 -9.07 -7.47 -7.89
CA PRO A 19 -9.97 -6.43 -7.41
C PRO A 19 -9.22 -5.42 -6.54
N GLN A 20 -9.71 -4.18 -6.48
CA GLN A 20 -9.07 -3.13 -5.67
C GLN A 20 -9.12 -3.44 -4.16
N THR A 21 -10.16 -4.09 -3.67
CA THR A 21 -10.27 -4.53 -2.28
C THR A 21 -10.13 -6.06 -2.23
N LEU A 22 -9.15 -6.53 -1.45
CA LEU A 22 -8.83 -7.96 -1.33
C LEU A 22 -9.60 -8.67 -0.21
N THR A 23 -10.04 -7.91 0.80
CA THR A 23 -10.80 -8.43 1.94
C THR A 23 -12.28 -8.10 1.83
N GLN A 24 -13.10 -8.80 2.62
CA GLN A 24 -14.53 -8.53 2.75
C GLN A 24 -14.80 -7.73 4.04
N ASP A 25 -15.87 -6.94 4.03
CA ASP A 25 -16.28 -6.17 5.21
C ASP A 25 -16.71 -7.10 6.34
N THR A 26 -15.95 -7.09 7.44
CA THR A 26 -16.23 -7.85 8.65
C THR A 26 -16.91 -7.01 9.74
N GLY A 27 -17.09 -5.70 9.51
CA GLY A 27 -17.48 -4.72 10.52
C GLY A 27 -16.32 -4.22 11.40
N ASP A 28 -15.11 -4.78 11.27
CA ASP A 28 -13.94 -4.33 12.03
C ASP A 28 -13.32 -3.08 11.42
N ALA A 29 -12.95 -2.06 12.21
CA ALA A 29 -12.35 -0.84 11.67
C ALA A 29 -11.09 -1.04 10.77
N ASN A 30 -10.40 -2.17 10.93
CA ASN A 30 -9.18 -2.54 10.20
C ASN A 30 -9.40 -3.71 9.21
N TRP A 31 -10.65 -3.94 8.76
CA TRP A 31 -10.99 -5.04 7.86
C TRP A 31 -10.35 -4.88 6.47
N GLU A 32 -10.16 -3.65 6.01
CA GLU A 32 -9.85 -3.35 4.62
C GLU A 32 -8.36 -3.53 4.28
N THR A 33 -8.08 -4.37 3.29
CA THR A 33 -6.79 -4.47 2.60
C THR A 33 -7.02 -4.29 1.10
N CYS A 34 -6.27 -3.37 0.49
CA CYS A 34 -6.45 -3.00 -0.91
C CYS A 34 -5.24 -3.40 -1.77
N HIS A 35 -5.52 -3.87 -2.98
CA HIS A 35 -4.55 -3.99 -4.06
C HIS A 35 -4.59 -2.72 -4.90
N VAL A 36 -3.54 -1.91 -4.83
CA VAL A 36 -3.49 -0.60 -5.50
C VAL A 36 -2.42 -0.61 -6.57
N THR A 37 -2.81 -0.34 -7.81
CA THR A 37 -1.92 -0.33 -8.97
C THR A 37 -1.69 1.10 -9.46
N PHE A 38 -0.43 1.43 -9.73
CA PHE A 38 0.01 2.72 -10.23
C PHE A 38 0.63 2.55 -11.62
N ASP A 39 0.20 3.37 -12.57
CA ASP A 39 0.88 3.54 -13.85
C ASP A 39 2.07 4.50 -13.66
N HIS A 40 3.26 4.00 -13.99
CA HIS A 40 4.51 4.73 -13.98
C HIS A 40 5.17 4.88 -15.36
N GLY A 41 4.49 4.48 -16.44
CA GLY A 41 4.93 4.69 -17.82
C GLY A 41 6.34 4.17 -18.13
N GLY A 42 6.82 3.15 -17.40
CA GLY A 42 8.17 2.60 -17.53
C GLY A 42 9.29 3.43 -16.88
N LYS A 43 8.97 4.52 -16.15
CA LYS A 43 9.97 5.43 -15.55
C LYS A 43 10.50 4.99 -14.19
N VAL A 44 9.81 4.06 -13.53
CA VAL A 44 10.17 3.50 -12.23
C VAL A 44 10.51 2.02 -12.42
N PRO A 45 11.69 1.66 -12.96
CA PRO A 45 12.09 0.26 -13.03
C PRO A 45 12.41 -0.25 -11.61
N TYR A 46 11.96 -1.47 -11.33
CA TYR A 46 12.20 -2.17 -10.06
C TYR A 46 12.38 -3.67 -10.34
N ILE A 47 12.77 -4.41 -9.30
CA ILE A 47 12.79 -5.87 -9.29
C ILE A 47 12.04 -6.39 -8.06
N GLU A 48 11.67 -7.66 -8.09
CA GLU A 48 10.98 -8.33 -7.00
C GLU A 48 11.77 -8.21 -5.68
N GLY A 49 11.03 -8.05 -4.57
CA GLY A 49 11.60 -7.88 -3.23
C GLY A 49 12.01 -6.45 -2.88
N GLN A 50 11.88 -5.49 -3.81
CA GLN A 50 12.05 -4.06 -3.50
C GLN A 50 10.80 -3.43 -2.89
N SER A 51 10.97 -2.20 -2.38
CA SER A 51 9.89 -1.37 -1.82
C SER A 51 9.87 -0.01 -2.49
N ILE A 52 8.70 0.63 -2.55
CA ILE A 52 8.56 2.03 -2.95
C ILE A 52 8.08 2.89 -1.79
N GLY A 53 8.55 4.14 -1.79
CA GLY A 53 8.11 5.15 -0.84
C GLY A 53 6.92 5.94 -1.38
N VAL A 54 5.85 6.03 -0.60
CA VAL A 54 4.66 6.83 -0.90
C VAL A 54 4.61 8.05 0.03
N ILE A 55 4.40 9.22 -0.56
CA ILE A 55 4.19 10.48 0.14
C ILE A 55 2.68 10.76 0.15
N ALA A 56 2.09 10.84 1.34
CA ALA A 56 0.68 11.20 1.45
C ALA A 56 0.48 12.70 1.16
N PRO A 57 -0.67 13.10 0.57
CA PRO A 57 -1.00 14.50 0.39
C PRO A 57 -1.17 15.20 1.74
N GLY A 58 -0.84 16.50 1.77
CA GLY A 58 -0.97 17.35 2.96
C GLY A 58 0.19 17.22 3.96
N PRO A 59 0.14 18.01 5.05
CA PRO A 59 1.12 17.95 6.12
C PRO A 59 0.97 16.67 6.95
N ASP A 60 2.05 16.24 7.61
CA ASP A 60 1.98 15.17 8.61
C ASP A 60 1.29 15.61 9.92
N LYS A 61 1.18 14.69 10.90
CA LYS A 61 0.59 14.99 12.23
C LYS A 61 1.32 16.13 12.97
N LYS A 62 2.55 16.48 12.56
CA LYS A 62 3.38 17.54 13.15
C LYS A 62 3.39 18.83 12.32
N GLY A 63 2.68 18.87 11.19
CA GLY A 63 2.63 20.02 10.29
C GLY A 63 3.73 20.03 9.21
N GLU A 64 4.59 19.01 9.13
CA GLU A 64 5.67 18.96 8.14
C GLU A 64 5.11 18.66 6.73
N THR A 65 5.50 19.47 5.74
CA THR A 65 5.13 19.29 4.32
C THR A 65 6.40 19.20 3.45
N PRO A 66 6.55 18.16 2.60
CA PRO A 66 5.63 17.04 2.40
C PRO A 66 5.61 16.09 3.60
N ALA A 67 4.50 15.34 3.76
CA ALA A 67 4.43 14.31 4.79
C ALA A 67 5.57 13.28 4.66
N LYS A 68 5.97 12.69 5.78
CA LYS A 68 7.00 11.65 5.78
C LYS A 68 6.58 10.46 4.91
N ILE A 69 7.57 9.89 4.23
CA ILE A 69 7.40 8.72 3.38
C ILE A 69 6.99 7.52 4.22
N ARG A 70 6.05 6.73 3.69
CA ARG A 70 5.80 5.36 4.12
C ARG A 70 6.36 4.41 3.06
N LEU A 71 7.11 3.40 3.51
CA LEU A 71 7.63 2.36 2.62
C LEU A 71 6.63 1.22 2.53
N TYR A 72 6.35 0.77 1.32
CA TYR A 72 5.52 -0.38 1.04
C TYR A 72 6.28 -1.34 0.14
N SER A 73 6.23 -2.63 0.47
CA SER A 73 6.75 -3.68 -0.41
C SER A 73 5.97 -3.69 -1.72
N ILE A 74 6.69 -3.88 -2.81
CA ILE A 74 6.08 -4.04 -4.13
C ILE A 74 5.42 -5.42 -4.18
N ALA A 75 4.16 -5.46 -4.60
CA ALA A 75 3.35 -6.66 -4.69
C ALA A 75 3.34 -7.29 -6.10
N SER A 76 3.82 -6.57 -7.12
CA SER A 76 3.92 -7.03 -8.50
C SER A 76 5.33 -7.52 -8.86
N SER A 77 5.42 -8.35 -9.91
CA SER A 77 6.68 -8.69 -10.58
C SER A 77 7.27 -7.48 -11.31
N ALA A 78 8.52 -7.54 -11.77
CA ALA A 78 9.19 -6.44 -12.48
C ALA A 78 8.45 -5.99 -13.76
N VAL A 79 7.61 -6.84 -14.34
CA VAL A 79 6.78 -6.52 -15.51
C VAL A 79 5.42 -5.90 -15.16
N GLY A 80 5.09 -5.77 -13.87
CA GLY A 80 3.77 -5.34 -13.41
C GLY A 80 2.71 -6.44 -13.57
N ASP A 81 1.54 -6.24 -12.96
CA ASP A 81 0.45 -7.23 -13.02
C ASP A 81 -0.18 -7.29 -14.42
N ASP A 82 -0.01 -6.24 -15.24
CA ASP A 82 -0.47 -6.16 -16.63
C ASP A 82 0.61 -6.58 -17.64
N GLU A 83 1.78 -7.02 -17.17
CA GLU A 83 2.92 -7.47 -17.97
C GLU A 83 3.48 -6.42 -18.96
N THR A 84 3.18 -5.13 -18.77
CA THR A 84 3.63 -4.05 -19.67
C THR A 84 4.94 -3.39 -19.27
N SER A 85 5.48 -3.73 -18.10
CA SER A 85 6.59 -3.03 -17.40
C SER A 85 6.31 -1.54 -17.16
N LYS A 86 5.04 -1.14 -17.15
CA LYS A 86 4.62 0.25 -16.91
C LYS A 86 3.82 0.41 -15.63
N THR A 87 3.52 -0.67 -14.92
CA THR A 87 2.73 -0.64 -13.70
C THR A 87 3.48 -1.20 -12.51
N VAL A 88 3.10 -0.72 -11.32
CA VAL A 88 3.56 -1.25 -10.03
C VAL A 88 2.36 -1.38 -9.10
N SER A 89 2.27 -2.51 -8.40
CA SER A 89 1.18 -2.78 -7.47
C SER A 89 1.67 -2.82 -6.02
N LEU A 90 0.81 -2.38 -5.11
CA LEU A 90 0.98 -2.47 -3.66
C LEU A 90 -0.19 -3.20 -3.03
N CYS A 91 0.11 -4.00 -2.01
CA CYS A 91 -0.90 -4.55 -1.11
C CYS A 91 -0.87 -3.74 0.20
N VAL A 92 -1.93 -2.99 0.48
CA VAL A 92 -1.98 -1.98 1.55
C VAL A 92 -3.12 -2.29 2.51
N LYS A 93 -2.78 -2.61 3.76
CA LYS A 93 -3.76 -2.75 4.85
C LYS A 93 -4.08 -1.38 5.46
N ARG A 94 -5.37 -1.05 5.60
CA ARG A 94 -5.81 0.16 6.30
C ARG A 94 -5.42 0.06 7.77
N VAL A 95 -4.76 1.10 8.26
CA VAL A 95 -4.45 1.27 9.68
C VAL A 95 -5.38 2.32 10.26
N VAL A 96 -6.23 1.90 11.19
CA VAL A 96 -7.07 2.80 12.00
C VAL A 96 -6.51 2.84 13.42
N GLU A 97 -5.98 4.00 13.80
CA GLU A 97 -5.52 4.28 15.15
C GLU A 97 -6.57 5.17 15.84
N LEU A 98 -7.48 4.56 16.60
CA LEU A 98 -8.25 5.29 17.62
C LEU A 98 -7.61 4.97 18.97
N ASP A 99 -6.91 5.91 19.60
CA ASP A 99 -6.57 5.98 21.04
C ASP A 99 -6.73 4.67 21.85
N GLY A 100 -6.08 3.58 21.42
CA GLY A 100 -6.19 2.24 22.00
C GLY A 100 -7.51 1.47 21.81
N LYS A 101 -8.57 2.03 21.20
CA LYS A 101 -9.90 1.42 21.02
C LYS A 101 -10.05 0.47 19.83
N PHE A 102 -9.25 0.62 18.78
CA PHE A 102 -9.30 -0.27 17.59
C PHE A 102 -7.94 -0.91 17.27
N ALA A 103 -7.07 -1.03 18.27
CA ALA A 103 -5.94 -1.92 18.12
C ALA A 103 -6.50 -3.36 18.05
N ASN A 104 -6.35 -4.03 16.90
CA ASN A 104 -6.78 -5.42 16.75
C ASN A 104 -6.06 -6.38 17.70
N ARG A 105 -5.02 -5.91 18.42
CA ARG A 105 -4.12 -6.71 19.24
C ARG A 105 -3.60 -5.87 20.41
N GLU A 106 -3.56 -6.47 21.60
CA GLU A 106 -2.67 -5.97 22.65
C GLU A 106 -1.22 -6.19 22.22
N LYS A 107 -0.30 -5.33 22.65
CA LYS A 107 1.12 -5.43 22.29
C LYS A 107 1.68 -6.77 22.79
N GLY A 108 1.89 -7.73 21.89
CA GLY A 108 2.49 -9.03 22.19
C GLY A 108 1.56 -10.25 22.03
N GLU A 109 0.28 -10.08 21.72
CA GLU A 109 -0.61 -11.21 21.39
C GLU A 109 -0.64 -11.47 19.88
N ASP A 110 -0.27 -12.68 19.47
CA ASP A 110 -0.51 -13.18 18.11
C ASP A 110 -1.80 -14.01 18.10
N LYS A 111 -2.91 -13.37 17.69
CA LYS A 111 -4.19 -14.06 17.50
C LYS A 111 -4.32 -14.52 16.04
N PRO A 112 -4.93 -15.70 15.80
CA PRO A 112 -5.13 -16.22 14.46
C PRO A 112 -5.93 -15.23 13.60
N ASP A 113 -5.50 -15.06 12.36
CA ASP A 113 -6.16 -14.16 11.42
C ASP A 113 -7.58 -14.66 11.10
N LYS A 114 -8.59 -13.89 11.53
CA LYS A 114 -10.00 -14.19 11.29
C LYS A 114 -10.52 -13.59 9.99
N ALA A 115 -9.73 -12.76 9.31
CA ALA A 115 -10.08 -12.16 8.03
C ALA A 115 -10.01 -13.18 6.87
N GLY A 116 -9.63 -14.43 7.14
CA GLY A 116 -9.52 -15.47 6.12
C GLY A 116 -8.43 -15.16 5.09
N THR A 117 -7.42 -14.37 5.46
CA THR A 117 -6.30 -14.10 4.55
C THR A 117 -5.48 -15.38 4.42
N GLY A 118 -5.73 -16.12 3.34
CA GLY A 118 -4.95 -17.29 2.98
C GLY A 118 -3.56 -16.81 2.55
N PHE A 119 -2.54 -17.18 3.33
CA PHE A 119 -1.21 -17.41 2.78
C PHE A 119 -1.15 -18.86 2.29
#